data_AF-A0A918EG74-F1
#
_entry.id   AF-A0A918EG74-F1
#
_cell.length_a   1.000
_cell.length_b   1.000
_cell.length_c   1.000
_cell.angle_alpha   90.00
_cell.angle_beta   90.00
_cell.angle_gamma   90.00
#
_symmetry.space_group_name_H-M   'P 1'
#
loop_
_entity.id
_entity.type
_entity.pdbx_description
1 polymer ?
#
loop_
_entity_poly.entity_id
_entity_poly.type
_entity_poly.pdbx_seq_one_letter_code
_entity_poly.pdbx_strand_id
1 'polypeptide(L)'
;MTFKRVMAALAGCAAVCSAVSATGFPPAASAQERTCASTPLRTERVELGEPGSWRYTFGVTWCAGNGAVLWADPETTYELHSADCAWLGNLEEYSGPLPGNAAWREFNMNGFACRRGGGVEAVNPWGEFILRPDGTYQVRSGVEADS
;
A
#
# COMPACT_ATOMS: atom_id res chain seq x y z
N MET A 1 -60.43 -5.33 25.77
CA MET A 1 -60.46 -5.90 27.14
C MET A 1 -59.21 -6.76 27.31
N THR A 2 -58.17 -6.35 28.03
CA THR A 2 -58.01 -6.21 29.49
C THR A 2 -57.18 -7.38 30.04
N PHE A 3 -55.89 -7.09 30.24
CA PHE A 3 -54.99 -7.47 31.35
C PHE A 3 -54.85 -8.93 31.82
N LYS A 4 -53.58 -9.37 31.89
CA LYS A 4 -52.82 -9.67 33.14
C LYS A 4 -51.33 -9.88 32.75
N ARG A 5 -50.35 -9.09 33.23
CA ARG A 5 -49.76 -8.99 34.59
C ARG A 5 -49.28 -10.38 35.08
N VAL A 6 -48.09 -10.62 35.63
CA VAL A 6 -47.08 -9.76 36.28
C VAL A 6 -45.86 -10.65 36.60
N MET A 7 -44.68 -10.02 36.57
CA MET A 7 -43.45 -10.26 37.36
C MET A 7 -43.00 -11.67 37.74
N ALA A 8 -41.74 -11.96 37.42
CA ALA A 8 -40.80 -12.54 38.36
C ALA A 8 -39.53 -11.68 38.38
N ALA A 9 -39.36 -10.92 39.46
CA ALA A 9 -38.07 -10.48 39.98
C ALA A 9 -37.45 -11.70 40.71
N LEU A 10 -36.15 -11.91 40.85
CA LEU A 10 -35.15 -11.07 41.52
C LEU A 10 -33.79 -11.79 41.42
N ALA A 11 -32.73 -11.01 41.63
CA ALA A 11 -31.46 -11.40 42.24
C ALA A 11 -30.48 -12.25 41.40
N GLY A 12 -29.49 -11.56 40.82
CA GLY A 12 -28.27 -12.16 40.32
C GLY A 12 -27.09 -11.21 40.52
N CYS A 13 -26.42 -11.37 41.66
CA CYS A 13 -25.10 -10.85 42.07
C CYS A 13 -24.42 -9.78 41.20
N ALA A 14 -24.33 -8.57 41.75
CA ALA A 14 -23.26 -7.64 41.44
C ALA A 14 -21.93 -8.24 41.95
N ALA A 15 -21.19 -8.90 41.06
CA ALA A 15 -19.78 -9.21 41.26
C ALA A 15 -18.96 -8.29 40.34
N VAL A 16 -18.42 -7.24 40.96
CA VAL A 16 -17.34 -6.42 40.41
C VAL A 16 -16.13 -7.33 40.24
N CYS A 17 -15.86 -7.75 39.01
CA CYS A 17 -14.55 -8.25 38.60
C CYS A 17 -14.01 -7.30 37.54
N SER A 18 -13.25 -6.33 38.01
CA SER A 18 -12.34 -5.52 37.21
C SER A 18 -11.27 -6.43 36.61
N ALA A 19 -11.58 -7.04 35.46
CA ALA A 19 -10.58 -7.64 34.60
C ALA A 19 -10.35 -6.68 33.44
N VAL A 20 -9.52 -5.66 33.69
CA VAL A 20 -8.82 -4.97 32.59
C VAL A 20 -7.85 -6.01 32.04
N SER A 21 -8.33 -6.83 31.12
CA SER A 21 -7.47 -7.54 30.20
C SER A 21 -6.82 -6.47 29.34
N ALA A 22 -5.68 -5.95 29.81
CA ALA A 22 -4.69 -5.34 28.94
C ALA A 22 -4.25 -6.44 27.99
N THR A 23 -5.01 -6.64 26.91
CA THR A 23 -4.55 -7.33 25.72
C THR A 23 -3.30 -6.58 25.31
N GLY A 24 -2.15 -7.20 25.57
CA GLY A 24 -0.85 -6.68 25.19
C GLY A 24 -0.90 -6.46 23.69
N PHE A 25 -1.05 -5.20 23.30
CA PHE A 25 -0.78 -4.80 21.94
C PHE A 25 0.66 -5.23 21.66
N PRO A 26 0.91 -6.00 20.59
CA PRO A 26 2.28 -6.20 20.17
C PRO A 26 2.91 -4.82 20.01
N PRO A 27 4.18 -4.62 20.43
CA PRO A 27 4.85 -3.36 20.16
C PRO A 27 4.70 -3.08 18.67
N ALA A 28 4.22 -1.88 18.33
CA ALA A 28 4.17 -1.43 16.96
C ALA A 28 5.53 -1.73 16.33
N ALA A 29 5.55 -2.49 15.24
CA ALA A 29 6.78 -2.79 14.53
C ALA A 29 7.45 -1.45 14.23
N SER A 30 8.55 -1.18 14.93
CA SER A 30 9.31 0.03 14.69
C SER A 30 9.82 -0.08 13.26
N ALA A 31 9.35 0.79 12.38
CA ALA A 31 9.90 0.94 11.05
C ALA A 31 11.42 1.06 11.20
N GLN A 32 12.15 0.05 10.73
CA GLN A 32 13.59 0.02 10.89
C GLN A 32 14.15 1.18 10.06
N GLU A 33 14.72 2.17 10.73
CA GLU A 33 15.29 3.33 10.06
C GLU A 33 16.42 2.87 9.15
N ARG A 34 16.23 3.05 7.83
CA ARG A 34 17.22 2.70 6.82
C ARG A 34 18.38 3.69 6.94
N THR A 35 19.57 3.18 7.23
CA THR A 35 20.77 4.01 7.28
C THR A 35 21.38 4.17 5.89
N CYS A 36 21.76 5.39 5.53
CA CYS A 36 22.53 5.69 4.33
C CYS A 36 23.71 6.59 4.70
N ALA A 37 24.90 6.26 4.23
CA ALA A 37 26.09 7.06 4.49
C ALA A 37 26.05 8.42 3.77
N SER A 38 25.27 8.51 2.69
CA SER A 38 24.99 9.73 1.93
C SER A 38 23.52 10.11 2.02
N THR A 39 23.15 11.26 1.47
CA THR A 39 21.74 11.57 1.21
C THR A 39 21.14 10.52 0.27
N PRO A 40 19.98 9.92 0.61
CA PRO A 40 19.27 9.03 -0.30
C PRO A 40 18.91 9.74 -1.61
N LEU A 41 18.98 8.98 -2.69
CA LEU A 41 18.60 9.41 -4.03
C LEU A 41 17.10 9.17 -4.24
N ARG A 42 16.48 9.92 -5.15
CA ARG A 42 15.05 9.82 -5.43
C ARG A 42 14.77 9.90 -6.92
N THR A 43 13.83 9.09 -7.39
CA THR A 43 13.39 9.11 -8.78
C THR A 43 12.41 10.26 -9.00
N GLU A 44 12.26 10.68 -10.25
CA GLU A 44 11.00 11.29 -10.67
C GLU A 44 9.86 10.27 -10.50
N ARG A 45 8.66 10.75 -10.20
CA ARG A 45 7.50 9.88 -10.02
C ARG A 45 6.81 9.63 -11.35
N VAL A 46 6.48 8.37 -11.59
CA VAL A 46 5.52 7.97 -12.61
C VAL A 46 4.14 8.34 -12.11
N GLU A 47 3.35 9.01 -12.96
CA GLU A 47 1.94 9.30 -12.72
C GLU A 47 1.12 8.68 -13.86
N LEU A 48 0.22 7.78 -13.50
CA LEU A 48 -0.75 7.17 -14.41
C LEU A 48 -2.14 7.43 -13.86
N GLY A 49 -3.11 7.62 -14.75
CA GLY A 49 -4.46 7.91 -14.31
C GLY A 49 -5.42 8.04 -15.45
N GLU A 50 -6.69 7.92 -15.11
CA GLU A 50 -7.78 8.36 -15.98
C GLU A 50 -8.37 9.64 -15.36
N PRO A 51 -8.35 10.78 -16.08
CA PRO A 51 -8.87 12.05 -15.57
C PRO A 51 -10.30 11.92 -15.03
N GLY A 52 -10.49 12.32 -13.76
CA GLY A 52 -11.80 12.26 -13.09
C GLY A 52 -12.17 10.90 -12.49
N SER A 53 -11.36 9.85 -12.70
CA SER A 53 -11.64 8.50 -12.19
C SER A 53 -10.65 8.10 -11.09
N TRP A 54 -9.38 7.93 -11.44
CA TRP A 54 -8.33 7.46 -10.52
C TRP A 54 -6.95 7.99 -10.93
N ARG A 55 -6.05 8.06 -9.95
CA ARG A 55 -4.63 8.36 -10.16
C ARG A 55 -3.77 7.37 -9.37
N TYR A 56 -2.72 6.89 -9.99
CA TYR A 56 -1.65 6.07 -9.44
C TYR A 56 -0.34 6.85 -9.58
N THR A 57 0.42 6.95 -8.49
CA THR A 57 1.76 7.53 -8.51
C THR A 57 2.76 6.55 -7.93
N PHE A 58 3.90 6.39 -8.58
CA PHE A 58 4.97 5.52 -8.12
C PHE A 58 6.33 6.17 -8.30
N GLY A 59 7.13 6.17 -7.23
CA GLY A 59 8.53 6.56 -7.27
C GLY A 59 9.32 5.71 -6.29
N VAL A 60 10.63 5.93 -6.25
CA VAL A 60 11.52 5.19 -5.35
C VAL A 60 12.53 6.14 -4.73
N THR A 61 12.78 5.96 -3.44
CA THR A 61 13.95 6.52 -2.76
C THR A 61 14.95 5.39 -2.50
N TRP A 62 16.24 5.59 -2.77
CA TRP A 62 17.24 4.55 -2.56
C TRP A 62 18.57 5.06 -2.04
N CYS A 63 19.33 4.17 -1.42
CA CYS A 63 20.71 4.42 -1.01
C CYS A 63 21.67 3.57 -1.82
N ALA A 64 22.78 4.18 -2.21
CA ALA A 64 23.89 3.50 -2.84
C ALA A 64 25.16 3.64 -1.99
N GLY A 65 26.00 2.62 -1.99
CA GLY A 65 27.28 2.61 -1.30
C GLY A 65 28.14 1.43 -1.75
N ASN A 66 29.46 1.58 -1.73
CA ASN A 66 30.41 0.55 -2.14
C ASN A 66 30.14 -0.03 -3.54
N GLY A 67 29.64 0.81 -4.46
CA GLY A 67 29.33 0.38 -5.83
C GLY A 67 28.09 -0.50 -5.97
N ALA A 68 27.19 -0.54 -4.97
CA ALA A 68 25.92 -1.25 -5.01
C ALA A 68 24.77 -0.41 -4.45
N VAL A 69 23.52 -0.73 -4.84
CA VAL A 69 22.33 -0.26 -4.12
C VAL A 69 22.21 -1.06 -2.84
N LEU A 70 22.14 -0.36 -1.69
CA LEU A 70 22.09 -0.98 -0.36
C LEU A 70 20.65 -1.29 0.07
N TRP A 71 19.74 -0.38 -0.26
CA TRP A 71 18.31 -0.52 -0.06
C TRP A 71 17.57 0.42 -1.02
N ALA A 72 16.33 0.10 -1.29
CA ALA A 72 15.37 0.95 -1.98
C ALA A 72 14.02 0.85 -1.28
N ASP A 73 13.34 1.98 -1.16
CA ASP A 73 12.05 2.11 -0.54
C ASP A 73 11.06 2.63 -1.60
N PRO A 74 10.05 1.82 -1.99
CA PRO A 74 9.02 2.25 -2.93
C PRO A 74 8.09 3.29 -2.30
N GLU A 75 7.70 4.28 -3.10
CA GLU A 75 6.75 5.33 -2.73
C GLU A 75 5.55 5.26 -3.67
N THR A 76 4.52 4.54 -3.24
CA THR A 76 3.30 4.36 -4.02
C THR A 76 2.15 5.13 -3.37
N THR A 77 1.43 5.91 -4.17
CA THR A 77 0.17 6.53 -3.75
C THR A 77 -0.93 6.26 -4.77
N TYR A 78 -2.17 6.27 -4.30
CA TYR A 78 -3.35 6.21 -5.16
C TYR A 78 -4.37 7.24 -4.71
N GLU A 79 -5.17 7.71 -5.67
CA GLU A 79 -6.28 8.62 -5.43
C GLU A 79 -7.48 8.20 -6.26
N LEU A 80 -8.66 8.33 -5.67
CA LEU A 80 -9.94 8.11 -6.33
C LEU A 80 -10.63 9.47 -6.50
N HIS A 81 -10.96 9.81 -7.73
CA HIS A 81 -11.62 11.07 -8.08
C HIS A 81 -13.13 10.86 -8.36
N SER A 82 -13.56 9.61 -8.51
CA SER A 82 -14.97 9.22 -8.65
C SER A 82 -15.38 8.24 -7.55
N ALA A 83 -16.60 8.39 -7.04
CA ALA A 83 -17.22 7.44 -6.11
C ALA A 83 -17.61 6.11 -6.77
N ASP A 84 -17.63 6.08 -8.10
CA ASP A 84 -17.86 4.86 -8.88
C ASP A 84 -16.59 4.00 -9.02
N CYS A 85 -15.45 4.51 -8.58
CA CYS A 85 -14.16 3.83 -8.62
C CYS A 85 -13.74 3.32 -7.24
N ALA A 86 -13.02 2.20 -7.22
CA ALA A 86 -12.43 1.59 -6.05
C ALA A 86 -10.99 1.18 -6.35
N TRP A 87 -10.10 1.35 -5.36
CA TRP A 87 -8.79 0.72 -5.36
C TRP A 87 -8.96 -0.72 -4.85
N LEU A 88 -8.46 -1.68 -5.62
CA LEU A 88 -8.57 -3.11 -5.34
C LEU A 88 -7.41 -3.62 -4.47
N GLY A 89 -6.34 -2.83 -4.35
CA GLY A 89 -5.14 -3.20 -3.60
C GLY A 89 -3.88 -3.19 -4.48
N ASN A 90 -2.76 -3.51 -3.85
CA ASN A 90 -1.55 -3.89 -4.55
C ASN A 90 -1.69 -5.34 -5.05
N LEU A 91 -1.53 -5.54 -6.35
CA LEU A 91 -1.67 -6.84 -7.00
C LEU A 91 -0.33 -7.57 -7.08
N GLU A 92 0.74 -6.83 -7.37
CA GLU A 92 2.09 -7.36 -7.43
C GLU A 92 3.10 -6.31 -6.97
N GLU A 93 4.14 -6.77 -6.28
CA GLU A 93 5.25 -5.97 -5.81
C GLU A 93 6.54 -6.80 -5.86
N TYR A 94 7.63 -6.17 -6.29
CA TYR A 94 8.97 -6.75 -6.22
C TYR A 94 9.97 -5.68 -5.85
N SER A 95 10.81 -5.98 -4.85
CA SER A 95 11.95 -5.16 -4.43
C SER A 95 13.15 -6.08 -4.26
N GLY A 96 14.22 -5.84 -5.01
CA GLY A 96 15.45 -6.60 -4.81
C GLY A 96 16.58 -6.33 -5.79
N PRO A 97 17.78 -6.82 -5.46
CA PRO A 97 18.94 -6.71 -6.33
C PRO A 97 18.77 -7.52 -7.61
N LEU A 98 19.21 -6.97 -8.73
CA LEU A 98 19.34 -7.71 -9.98
C LEU A 98 20.63 -8.54 -9.99
N PRO A 99 20.58 -9.79 -10.50
CA PRO A 99 21.77 -10.62 -10.61
C PRO A 99 22.85 -9.98 -11.51
N GLY A 100 24.06 -9.85 -10.97
CA GLY A 100 25.28 -9.60 -11.76
C GLY A 100 25.56 -8.16 -12.17
N ASN A 101 24.78 -7.16 -11.75
CA ASN A 101 24.97 -5.76 -12.21
C ASN A 101 24.88 -4.69 -11.11
N ALA A 102 24.88 -5.07 -9.83
CA ALA A 102 24.77 -4.17 -8.67
C ALA A 102 23.57 -3.20 -8.70
N ALA A 103 22.63 -3.43 -9.62
CA ALA A 103 21.41 -2.67 -9.77
C ALA A 103 20.32 -3.26 -8.89
N TRP A 104 19.27 -2.47 -8.66
CA TRP A 104 18.11 -2.86 -7.87
C TRP A 104 16.86 -2.67 -8.71
N ARG A 105 15.97 -3.65 -8.69
CA ARG A 105 14.67 -3.56 -9.35
C ARG A 105 13.60 -3.32 -8.31
N GLU A 106 12.82 -2.30 -8.55
CA GLU A 106 11.57 -2.00 -7.86
C GLU A 106 10.41 -2.09 -8.85
N PHE A 107 9.35 -2.77 -8.46
CA PHE A 107 8.15 -2.94 -9.26
C PHE A 107 6.93 -2.87 -8.37
N ASN A 108 5.91 -2.15 -8.84
CA ASN A 108 4.63 -2.08 -8.16
C ASN A 108 3.49 -2.06 -9.19
N MET A 109 2.48 -2.88 -8.97
CA MET A 109 1.23 -2.91 -9.72
C MET A 109 0.05 -2.81 -8.76
N ASN A 110 -0.88 -1.90 -9.03
CA ASN A 110 -2.13 -1.77 -8.27
C ASN A 110 -3.32 -2.11 -9.15
N GLY A 111 -4.42 -2.53 -8.54
CA GLY A 111 -5.70 -2.72 -9.22
C GLY A 111 -6.66 -1.58 -8.92
N PHE A 112 -7.39 -1.15 -9.94
CA PHE A 112 -8.51 -0.22 -9.83
C PHE A 112 -9.71 -0.80 -10.55
N ALA A 113 -10.92 -0.56 -10.04
CA ALA A 113 -12.15 -0.91 -10.72
C ALA A 113 -13.13 0.26 -10.68
N CYS A 114 -13.75 0.58 -11.80
CA CYS A 114 -14.76 1.62 -11.91
C CYS A 114 -16.07 1.06 -12.48
N ARG A 115 -17.21 1.49 -11.94
CA ARG A 115 -18.51 1.21 -12.56
C ARG A 115 -18.71 2.11 -13.77
N ARG A 116 -18.95 1.52 -14.94
CA ARG A 116 -19.16 2.26 -16.20
C ARG A 116 -20.16 1.54 -17.10
N GLY A 117 -21.11 2.28 -17.66
CA GLY A 117 -22.04 1.72 -18.67
C GLY A 117 -22.86 0.50 -18.20
N GLY A 118 -23.12 0.35 -16.91
CA GLY A 118 -23.82 -0.81 -16.34
C GLY A 118 -22.94 -2.03 -16.04
N GLY A 119 -21.62 -1.93 -16.25
CA GLY A 119 -20.63 -2.94 -15.89
C GLY A 119 -19.53 -2.41 -14.96
N VAL A 120 -18.52 -3.26 -14.72
CA VAL A 120 -17.29 -2.91 -14.01
C VAL A 120 -16.14 -3.02 -15.00
N GLU A 121 -15.35 -1.96 -15.10
CA GLU A 121 -14.10 -1.90 -15.85
C GLU A 121 -12.96 -1.90 -14.84
N ALA A 122 -12.03 -2.84 -14.94
CA ALA A 122 -10.88 -2.96 -14.06
C ALA A 122 -9.57 -2.77 -14.83
N VAL A 123 -8.63 -2.07 -14.21
CA VAL A 123 -7.34 -1.69 -14.78
C VAL A 123 -6.22 -1.81 -13.76
N ASN A 124 -5.04 -2.16 -14.25
CA ASN A 124 -3.86 -2.47 -13.47
C ASN A 124 -2.70 -1.53 -13.86
N PRO A 125 -2.63 -0.30 -13.35
CA PRO A 125 -1.46 0.55 -13.52
C PRO A 125 -0.25 -0.05 -12.80
N TRP A 126 0.90 0.02 -13.47
CA TRP A 126 2.17 -0.48 -12.95
C TRP A 126 3.33 0.45 -13.30
N GLY A 127 4.38 0.35 -12.47
CA GLY A 127 5.66 1.00 -12.71
C GLY A 127 6.82 0.09 -12.29
N GLU A 128 7.93 0.24 -13.00
CA GLU A 128 9.18 -0.48 -12.80
C GLU A 128 10.35 0.51 -12.81
N PHE A 129 11.20 0.45 -11.80
CA PHE A 129 12.46 1.17 -11.75
C PHE A 129 13.63 0.18 -11.67
N ILE A 130 14.65 0.40 -12.52
CA ILE A 130 15.98 -0.21 -12.38
C ILE A 130 16.95 0.86 -11.88
N LEU A 131 17.32 0.78 -10.62
CA LEU A 131 18.14 1.75 -9.90
C LEU A 131 19.61 1.35 -9.98
N ARG A 132 20.49 2.33 -10.15
CA ARG A 132 21.94 2.09 -10.19
C ARG A 132 22.69 2.80 -9.06
N PRO A 133 23.87 2.28 -8.68
CA PRO A 133 24.68 2.88 -7.62
C PRO A 133 25.24 4.26 -7.94
N ASP A 134 25.37 4.60 -9.23
CA ASP A 134 25.82 5.91 -9.72
C ASP A 134 24.73 6.99 -9.68
N GLY A 135 23.53 6.62 -9.22
CA GLY A 135 22.37 7.49 -9.10
C GLY A 135 21.53 7.61 -10.37
N THR A 136 21.88 6.91 -11.43
CA THR A 136 21.01 6.79 -12.61
C THR A 136 19.92 5.75 -12.38
N TYR A 137 18.84 5.85 -13.15
CA TYR A 137 17.77 4.86 -13.14
C TYR A 137 17.14 4.72 -14.53
N GLN A 138 16.50 3.57 -14.76
CA GLN A 138 15.60 3.34 -15.89
C GLN A 138 14.19 3.18 -15.37
N VAL A 139 13.21 3.66 -16.13
CA VAL A 139 11.80 3.59 -15.75
C VAL A 139 10.97 2.99 -16.89
N ARG A 140 10.04 2.12 -16.54
CA ARG A 140 8.97 1.61 -17.42
C ARG A 140 7.65 1.67 -16.67
N SER A 141 6.56 1.90 -17.39
CA SER A 141 5.24 2.04 -16.79
C SER A 141 4.15 1.73 -17.81
N GLY A 142 2.98 1.32 -17.33
CA GLY A 142 1.84 1.05 -18.19
C GLY A 142 0.54 0.88 -17.42
N VAL A 143 -0.56 0.79 -18.16
CA VAL A 143 -1.88 0.45 -17.65
C VAL A 143 -2.40 -0.73 -18.47
N GLU A 144 -2.75 -1.82 -17.78
CA GLU A 144 -3.29 -3.02 -18.39
C GLU A 144 -4.77 -3.16 -18.05
N ALA A 145 -5.59 -3.67 -18.98
CA ALA A 145 -6.96 -4.02 -18.67
C ALA A 145 -6.99 -5.36 -17.92
N ASP A 146 -7.79 -5.45 -16.87
CA ASP A 146 -8.05 -6.70 -16.16
C ASP A 146 -9.10 -7.49 -16.96
N SER A 147 -8.65 -8.55 -17.65
CA SER A 147 -9.45 -9.32 -18.63
C SER A 147 -10.14 -10.53 -18.02
#